data_AF-A0A3M3XPK2-F1
#
_entry.id   AF-A0A3M3XPK2-F1
#
_cell.length_a   1.000
_cell.length_b   1.000
_cell.length_c   1.000
_cell.angle_alpha   90.00
_cell.angle_beta   90.00
_cell.angle_gamma   90.00
#
_symmetry.space_group_name_H-M   'P 1'
#
loop_
_entity.id
_entity.type
_entity.pdbx_description
1 polymer ?
#
loop_
_entity_poly.entity_id
_entity_poly.type
_entity_poly.pdbx_seq_one_letter_code
_entity_poly.pdbx_strand_id
1 'polypeptide(L)' 'MAYNSPLSFHRRLQMSAFTGLSLVIEPNDLLERLDAPELILVDLTSSARYEAGHIRGARFVDPKR' A
#
# COMPACT_ATOMS: atom_id res chain seq x y z
N MET A 1 41.73 -1.36 9.09
CA MET A 1 40.69 -0.36 9.38
C MET A 1 39.63 -0.46 8.30
N ALA A 2 38.56 -1.23 8.53
CA ALA A 2 37.43 -1.32 7.62
C ALA A 2 36.36 -0.34 8.12
N TYR A 3 36.05 0.70 7.34
CA TYR A 3 34.95 1.60 7.64
C TYR A 3 33.64 0.86 7.42
N ASN A 4 33.02 0.45 8.54
CA ASN A 4 31.67 -0.06 8.56
C ASN A 4 30.74 1.14 8.36
N SER A 5 30.37 1.46 7.12
CA SER A 5 29.48 2.58 6.81
C SER A 5 28.08 2.33 7.39
N PRO A 6 27.57 3.18 8.30
CA PRO A 6 26.23 3.01 8.89
C PRO A 6 25.09 3.44 7.96
N LEU A 7 25.39 3.83 6.72
CA LEU A 7 24.43 4.40 5.78
C LEU A 7 23.49 3.38 5.13
N SER A 8 23.68 2.08 5.39
CA SER A 8 22.82 1.01 4.85
C SER A 8 21.47 0.90 5.56
N PHE A 9 21.32 1.47 6.76
CA PHE A 9 20.08 1.39 7.54
C PHE A 9 19.15 2.60 7.35
N HIS A 10 19.69 3.79 7.09
CA HIS A 10 18.88 5.00 6.93
C HIS A 10 18.12 5.09 5.59
N ARG A 11 18.46 4.25 4.59
CA ARG A 11 17.72 4.17 3.31
C ARG A 11 16.43 3.34 3.39
N ARG A 12 16.22 2.55 4.45
CA ARG A 12 15.04 1.68 4.59
C ARG A 12 13.78 2.37 5.12
N LEU A 13 13.91 3.54 5.76
CA LEU A 13 12.79 4.24 6.40
C LEU A 13 12.20 5.38 5.55
N GLN A 14 12.65 5.53 4.29
CA GLN A 14 12.23 6.58 3.36
C GLN A 14 11.47 6.06 2.12
N MET A 15 11.18 4.76 2.00
CA MET A 15 10.71 4.18 0.73
C MET A 15 9.35 3.49 0.85
N SER A 16 8.36 4.15 1.46
CA SER A 16 6.97 3.86 1.07
C SER A 16 6.55 4.89 0.04
N ALA A 17 5.98 4.44 -1.08
CA ALA A 17 5.35 5.27 -2.10
C ALA A 17 4.25 6.20 -1.54
N PHE A 18 3.76 5.92 -0.32
CA PHE A 18 2.73 6.68 0.39
C PHE A 18 3.30 7.71 1.37
N THR A 19 4.63 7.85 1.47
CA THR A 19 5.26 8.85 2.34
C THR A 19 4.84 10.26 1.91
N GLY A 20 4.36 11.07 2.86
CA GLY A 20 3.92 12.45 2.60
C GLY A 20 2.43 12.60 2.25
N LEU A 21 1.70 11.50 2.10
CA LEU A 21 0.24 11.53 2.00
C LEU A 21 -0.40 11.58 3.39
N SER A 22 -1.59 12.15 3.47
CA SER A 22 -2.45 12.08 4.65
C SER A 22 -3.05 10.68 4.84
N LEU A 23 -3.60 10.40 6.02
CA LEU A 23 -4.27 9.12 6.31
C LEU A 23 -5.47 8.86 5.39
N VAL A 24 -6.23 9.91 5.08
CA VAL A 24 -7.24 9.91 4.03
C VAL A 24 -6.58 10.45 2.77
N ILE A 25 -6.71 9.72 1.67
CA ILE A 25 -6.10 10.06 0.38
C ILE A 25 -7.19 10.18 -0.67
N GLU A 26 -6.87 10.82 -1.78
CA GLU A 26 -7.76 10.91 -2.92
C GLU A 26 -7.61 9.69 -3.85
N PRO A 27 -8.61 9.38 -4.70
CA PRO A 27 -8.53 8.24 -5.62
C PRO A 27 -7.31 8.28 -6.55
N ASN A 28 -6.89 9.47 -7.00
CA ASN A 28 -5.72 9.60 -7.87
C ASN A 28 -4.42 9.27 -7.15
N ASP A 29 -4.30 9.57 -5.85
CA ASP A 29 -3.11 9.23 -5.07
C ASP A 29 -2.92 7.70 -5.02
N LEU A 30 -4.03 6.96 -4.85
CA LEU A 30 -4.01 5.50 -4.89
C LEU A 30 -3.70 4.96 -6.29
N LEU A 31 -4.34 5.53 -7.33
CA LEU A 31 -4.19 5.08 -8.71
C LEU A 31 -2.73 5.09 -9.17
N GLU A 32 -1.98 6.15 -8.84
CA GLU A 32 -0.56 6.31 -9.18
C GLU A 32 0.36 5.27 -8.49
N ARG A 33 -0.12 4.58 -7.46
CA ARG A 33 0.67 3.74 -6.56
C ARG A 33 0.20 2.29 -6.51
N LEU A 34 -0.73 1.88 -7.38
CA LEU A 34 -1.29 0.52 -7.39
C LEU A 34 -0.24 -0.59 -7.57
N ASP A 35 0.90 -0.29 -8.18
CA ASP A 35 1.99 -1.24 -8.41
C ASP A 35 3.11 -1.17 -7.36
N ALA A 36 2.94 -0.36 -6.31
CA ALA A 36 3.92 -0.28 -5.23
C ALA A 36 4.03 -1.65 -4.52
N PRO A 37 5.22 -2.27 -4.44
CA PRO A 37 5.38 -3.63 -3.92
C PRO A 37 5.00 -3.78 -2.43
N GLU A 38 5.03 -2.68 -1.68
CA GLU A 38 4.62 -2.62 -0.28
C GLU A 38 3.11 -2.36 -0.09
N LEU A 39 2.35 -2.10 -1.16
CA LEU A 39 0.91 -1.85 -1.06
C LEU A 39 0.15 -3.12 -0.73
N ILE A 40 -0.61 -3.05 0.38
CA ILE A 40 -1.68 -4.00 0.68
C ILE A 40 -2.99 -3.23 0.60
N LEU A 41 -3.72 -3.40 -0.50
CA LEU A 41 -5.04 -2.83 -0.68
C LEU A 41 -6.10 -3.82 -0.17
N VAL A 42 -6.97 -3.38 0.73
CA VAL A 42 -8.02 -4.21 1.34
C VAL A 42 -9.39 -3.72 0.90
N ASP A 43 -10.23 -4.63 0.44
CA ASP A 43 -11.64 -4.38 0.13
C ASP A 43 -12.51 -5.01 1.23
N LEU A 44 -13.23 -4.16 1.96
CA LEU A 44 -14.16 -4.52 3.04
C LEU A 44 -15.63 -4.34 2.60
N THR A 45 -15.92 -4.44 1.30
CA THR A 45 -17.31 -4.44 0.80
C THR A 45 -17.96 -5.81 1.02
N SER A 46 -18.96 -6.18 0.20
CA SER A 46 -19.58 -7.51 0.23
C SER A 46 -18.95 -8.42 -0.83
N SER A 47 -19.05 -9.74 -0.65
CA SER A 47 -18.60 -10.72 -1.67
C SER A 47 -19.19 -10.40 -3.04
N ALA A 48 -20.50 -10.13 -3.10
CA ALA A 48 -21.19 -9.79 -4.35
C ALA A 48 -20.63 -8.51 -5.00
N ARG A 49 -20.27 -7.49 -4.21
CA ARG A 49 -19.70 -6.25 -4.75
C ARG A 49 -18.28 -6.48 -5.25
N TYR A 50 -17.45 -7.18 -4.49
CA TYR A 50 -16.09 -7.52 -4.87
C TYR A 50 -16.05 -8.36 -6.15
N GLU A 51 -16.93 -9.37 -6.26
CA GLU A 51 -17.05 -10.23 -7.44
C GLU A 51 -17.56 -9.47 -8.68
N ALA A 52 -18.45 -8.49 -8.51
CA ALA A 52 -18.93 -7.65 -9.61
C ALA A 52 -17.84 -6.71 -10.16
N GLY A 53 -16.81 -6.41 -9.38
CA GLY A 53 -15.68 -5.59 -9.77
C GLY A 53 -15.09 -4.81 -8.59
N HIS A 54 -13.77 -4.83 -8.46
CA HIS A 54 -13.01 -4.19 -7.39
C HIS A 54 -11.78 -3.47 -7.93
N ILE A 55 -11.14 -2.66 -7.08
CA ILE A 55 -9.89 -1.98 -7.44
C ILE A 55 -8.81 -3.04 -7.66
N ARG A 56 -8.06 -2.91 -8.76
CA ARG A 56 -6.98 -3.83 -9.13
C ARG A 56 -6.00 -4.03 -7.96
N GLY A 57 -5.72 -5.29 -7.61
CA GLY A 57 -4.78 -5.64 -6.53
C GLY A 57 -5.39 -5.63 -5.13
N ALA A 58 -6.65 -5.22 -4.98
CA ALA A 58 -7.36 -5.33 -3.70
C ALA A 58 -7.49 -6.79 -3.26
N ARG A 59 -7.44 -7.01 -1.94
CA ARG A 59 -7.68 -8.30 -1.30
C ARG A 59 -9.00 -8.20 -0.55
N PHE A 60 -9.96 -9.06 -0.88
CA PHE A 60 -11.22 -9.12 -0.16
C PHE A 60 -11.04 -9.64 1.27
N VAL A 61 -11.65 -8.93 2.22
CA VAL A 61 -11.80 -9.38 3.61
C VAL A 61 -13.27 -9.22 3.99
N ASP A 62 -13.92 -10.33 4.35
CA ASP A 62 -15.32 -10.30 4.81
C ASP A 62 -15.40 -9.51 6.12
N PRO A 63 -16.16 -8.39 6.17
CA PRO A 63 -16.26 -7.53 7.35
C PRO A 63 -16.84 -8.21 8.60
N LYS A 64 -17.48 -9.38 8.44
CA LYS A 64 -18.09 -10.13 9.54
C LYS A 64 -17.12 -11.11 10.21
N ARG A 65 -15.87 -11.18 9.75
CA ARG A 65 -14.83 -12.06 10.29
C ARG A 65 -14.04 -11.42 11.42
#